data_AF-A0A7J9VFU6-F1
#
_entry.id   AF-A0A7J9VFU6-F1
#
_cell.length_a   1.000
_cell.length_b   1.000
_cell.length_c   1.000
_cell.angle_alpha   90.00
_cell.angle_beta   90.00
_cell.angle_gamma   90.00
#
_symmetry.space_group_name_H-M   'P 1'
#
loop_
_entity.id
_entity.type
_entity.pdbx_description
1 polymer ?
#
loop_
_entity_poly.entity_id
_entity_poly.type
_entity_poly.pdbx_seq_one_letter_code
_entity_poly.pdbx_strand_id
1 'polypeptide(L)' 'MVARPGREIAKEYRDIVNYQIDHHGWRYDASGKGYPRLHPGDRAQPPISIPKTPSSRHSLAVFARKVRQRGGTWPPKED' A
#
# COMPACT_ATOMS: atom_id res chain seq x y z
N MET A 1 4.76 17.26 0.32
CA MET A 1 5.26 16.17 -0.56
C MET A 1 4.77 14.85 0.03
N VAL A 2 4.07 14.01 -0.74
CA VAL A 2 3.67 12.66 -0.27
C VAL A 2 4.90 11.76 -0.42
N ALA A 3 5.33 11.11 0.67
CA ALA A 3 6.45 10.19 0.61
C ALA A 3 6.10 9.02 -0.33
N ARG A 4 7.06 8.60 -1.15
CA ARG A 4 6.89 7.50 -2.10
C ARG A 4 7.69 6.28 -1.61
N PRO A 5 7.18 5.06 -1.81
CA PRO A 5 7.90 3.85 -1.42
C PRO A 5 9.17 3.68 -2.25
N GLY A 6 10.30 3.53 -1.57
CA GLY A 6 11.60 3.28 -2.16
C GLY A 6 11.96 1.79 -2.18
N ARG A 7 13.25 1.46 -2.04
CA ARG A 7 13.74 0.08 -2.13
C ARG A 7 13.37 -0.82 -0.94
N GLU A 8 12.74 -0.27 0.09
CA GLU A 8 12.47 -0.95 1.37
C GLU A 8 11.33 -1.98 1.35
N ILE A 9 10.47 -1.97 0.33
CA ILE A 9 9.39 -2.96 0.12
C ILE A 9 9.54 -3.63 -1.24
N ALA A 10 8.98 -4.82 -1.44
CA ALA A 10 9.06 -5.51 -2.74
C ALA A 10 8.35 -4.72 -3.86
N LYS A 11 8.80 -4.88 -5.12
CA LYS A 11 8.28 -4.15 -6.30
C LYS A 11 6.75 -4.24 -6.40
N GLU A 12 6.16 -5.41 -6.20
CA GLU A 12 4.72 -5.63 -6.28
C GLU A 12 3.95 -4.79 -5.24
N TYR A 13 4.47 -4.65 -4.02
CA TYR A 13 3.87 -3.77 -3.02
C TYR A 13 4.00 -2.30 -3.40
N ARG A 14 5.13 -1.89 -4.01
CA ARG A 14 5.33 -0.50 -4.48
C ARG A 14 4.30 -0.13 -5.53
N ASP A 15 3.99 -1.05 -6.44
CA ASP A 15 3.03 -0.81 -7.52
C ASP A 15 1.64 -0.51 -6.95
N ILE A 16 1.18 -1.38 -6.04
CA ILE A 16 -0.10 -1.19 -5.33
C ILE A 16 -0.11 0.15 -4.59
N VAL A 17 0.95 0.44 -3.83
CA VAL A 17 1.06 1.66 -3.02
C VAL A 17 1.04 2.90 -3.91
N ASN A 18 1.85 2.94 -4.97
CA ASN A 18 1.89 4.07 -5.90
C ASN A 18 0.52 4.30 -6.55
N TYR A 19 -0.14 3.23 -6.98
CA TYR A 19 -1.49 3.33 -7.53
C TYR A 19 -2.48 3.95 -6.52
N GLN A 20 -2.44 3.52 -5.25
CA GLN A 20 -3.33 4.11 -4.24
C GLN A 20 -2.99 5.59 -3.97
N ILE A 21 -1.71 5.97 -3.99
CA ILE A 21 -1.29 7.36 -3.80
C ILE A 21 -1.79 8.23 -4.96
N ASP A 22 -1.56 7.80 -6.21
CA ASP A 22 -1.92 8.58 -7.40
C ASP A 22 -3.43 8.66 -7.65
N HIS A 23 -4.16 7.55 -7.49
CA HIS A 23 -5.57 7.49 -7.87
C HIS A 23 -6.54 7.70 -6.70
N HIS A 24 -6.14 7.35 -5.48
CA HIS A 24 -7.02 7.40 -4.32
C HIS A 24 -6.59 8.43 -3.28
N GLY A 25 -5.49 9.17 -3.50
CA GLY A 25 -4.98 10.18 -2.56
C GLY A 25 -4.46 9.58 -1.25
N TRP A 26 -4.06 8.31 -1.27
CA TRP A 26 -3.51 7.63 -0.09
C TRP A 26 -2.12 8.19 0.26
N ARG A 27 -1.66 7.93 1.48
CA ARG A 27 -0.37 8.41 1.98
C ARG A 27 0.51 7.26 2.45
N TYR A 28 1.76 7.26 2.03
CA TYR A 28 2.75 6.31 2.49
C TYR A 28 3.62 6.93 3.58
N ASP A 29 3.92 6.16 4.62
CA ASP A 29 4.80 6.53 5.72
C ASP A 29 5.82 5.41 5.97
N ALA A 30 7.10 5.72 5.79
CA ALA A 30 8.22 4.84 6.11
C ALA A 30 9.11 5.40 7.23
N SER A 31 8.68 6.48 7.88
CA SER A 31 9.53 7.26 8.78
C SER A 31 9.79 6.58 10.14
N GLY A 32 9.03 5.52 10.47
CA GLY A 32 9.15 4.79 11.73
C GLY A 32 10.17 3.63 11.71
N LYS A 33 10.65 3.23 12.90
CA LYS A 33 11.52 2.04 13.09
C LYS A 33 10.87 0.69 12.70
N GLY A 34 9.56 0.69 12.38
CA GLY A 34 8.78 -0.51 12.09
C GLY A 34 8.55 -0.78 10.60
N TYR A 35 7.51 -1.56 10.30
CA TYR A 35 7.01 -1.75 8.94
C TYR A 35 6.48 -0.43 8.35
N PRO A 36 6.75 -0.14 7.06
CA PRO A 36 6.13 0.99 6.39
C PRO A 36 4.61 0.86 6.42
N ARG A 37 3.92 2.00 6.45
CA ARG A 37 2.47 2.09 6.59
C ARG A 37 1.89 2.79 5.38
N LEU A 38 0.74 2.29 4.96
CA LEU A 38 -0.09 2.88 3.93
C LEU A 38 -1.38 3.38 4.57
N HIS A 39 -1.55 4.69 4.59
CA HIS A 39 -2.71 5.38 5.14
C HIS A 39 -3.76 5.56 4.04
N PRO A 40 -4.98 5.05 4.23
CA PRO A 40 -6.08 5.32 3.32
C PRO A 40 -6.38 6.82 3.21
N GLY A 41 -6.95 7.23 2.07
CA GLY A 41 -7.41 8.60 1.87
C GLY A 41 -8.50 8.98 2.89
N ASP A 42 -9.36 8.01 3.24
CA ASP A 42 -10.28 8.14 4.36
C ASP A 42 -9.56 7.94 5.70
N ARG A 43 -9.59 8.96 6.55
CA ARG A 43 -8.86 8.96 7.84
C ARG A 43 -9.53 8.13 8.92
N ALA A 44 -10.79 7.72 8.74
CA ALA A 44 -11.46 6.82 9.68
C ALA A 44 -10.97 5.38 9.54
N GLN A 45 -10.42 5.02 8.37
CA GLN A 45 -9.84 3.70 8.12
C GLN A 45 -8.43 3.56 8.72
N PRO A 46 -8.10 2.40 9.34
CA PRO A 46 -6.80 2.18 9.93
C PRO A 46 -5.70 2.01 8.87
N PRO A 47 -4.44 2.40 9.16
CA PRO A 47 -3.31 2.23 8.24
C PRO A 47 -2.98 0.75 7.99
N ILE A 48 -2.49 0.45 6.78
CA ILE A 48 -2.07 -0.89 6.37
C ILE A 48 -0.57 -1.00 6.58
N SER A 49 -0.12 -1.94 7.41
CA SER A 49 1.31 -2.25 7.50
C SER A 49 1.75 -3.06 6.30
N ILE A 50 2.84 -2.64 5.67
CA ILE A 50 3.44 -3.30 4.50
C ILE A 50 4.60 -4.16 5.00
N PRO A 51 4.58 -5.48 4.78
CA PRO A 51 5.70 -6.34 5.15
C PRO A 51 6.97 -5.95 4.37
N LYS A 52 8.12 -5.89 5.06
CA LYS A 52 9.44 -5.62 4.47
C LYS A 52 10.05 -6.85 3.78
N THR A 53 9.58 -8.04 4.12
CA THR A 53 10.07 -9.32 3.59
C THR A 53 9.54 -9.61 2.18
N PRO A 54 10.25 -10.42 1.37
CA PRO A 54 9.82 -10.78 0.02
C PRO A 54 8.40 -11.37 0.02
N SER A 55 7.60 -10.92 -0.96
CA SER A 55 6.19 -11.27 -1.08
C SER A 55 6.03 -12.73 -1.53
N SER A 56 5.49 -13.60 -0.68
CA SER A 56 4.78 -14.76 -1.21
C SER A 56 3.50 -14.27 -1.89
N ARG A 57 3.08 -14.93 -2.97
CA ARG A 57 1.83 -14.62 -3.69
C ARG A 57 0.62 -14.49 -2.76
N HIS A 58 0.58 -15.31 -1.70
CA HIS A 58 -0.42 -15.23 -0.64
C HIS A 58 -0.39 -13.90 0.14
N SER A 59 0.79 -13.44 0.59
CA SER A 59 0.94 -12.17 1.32
C SER A 59 0.58 -10.97 0.47
N LEU A 60 0.86 -11.01 -0.83
CA LEU A 60 0.43 -9.97 -1.78
C LEU A 60 -1.10 -9.96 -1.94
N ALA A 61 -1.72 -11.12 -2.10
CA ALA A 61 -3.18 -11.25 -2.21
C ALA A 61 -3.90 -10.74 -0.94
N VAL A 62 -3.38 -11.09 0.24
CA VAL A 62 -3.90 -10.59 1.53
C VAL A 62 -3.78 -9.07 1.62
N PHE A 63 -2.65 -8.51 1.18
CA PHE A 63 -2.46 -7.06 1.18
C PHE A 63 -3.42 -6.36 0.21
N ALA A 64 -3.53 -6.84 -1.02
CA ALA A 64 -4.50 -6.33 -1.99
C ALA A 64 -5.95 -6.40 -1.45
N ARG A 65 -6.30 -7.48 -0.75
CA ARG A 65 -7.61 -7.59 -0.08
C ARG A 65 -7.80 -6.51 0.98
N LYS A 66 -6.79 -6.21 1.81
CA LYS A 66 -6.85 -5.14 2.80
C LYS A 66 -6.99 -3.76 2.15
N VAL A 67 -6.33 -3.53 1.02
CA VAL A 67 -6.45 -2.29 0.23
C VAL A 67 -7.91 -2.12 -0.22
N ARG A 68 -8.51 -3.16 -0.82
CA ARG A 68 -9.92 -3.15 -1.22
C ARG A 68 -10.88 -2.89 -0.07
N GLN A 69 -10.67 -3.55 1.07
CA GLN A 69 -11.50 -3.38 2.27
C GLN A 69 -11.48 -1.95 2.83
N ARG A 70 -10.46 -1.16 2.50
CA ARG A 70 -10.28 0.21 3.01
C ARG A 70 -10.58 1.28 1.96
N GLY A 71 -11.28 0.90 0.89
CA GLY A 71 -11.73 1.82 -0.16
C GLY A 71 -10.70 2.08 -1.27
N GLY A 72 -9.63 1.30 -1.34
CA GLY A 72 -8.67 1.33 -2.44
C GLY A 72 -9.04 0.34 -3.54
N THR A 73 -8.34 0.38 -4.67
CA THR A 73 -8.58 -0.52 -5.81
C THR A 73 -7.29 -1.22 -6.23
N TRP A 74 -7.33 -2.53 -6.39
CA TRP A 74 -6.22 -3.31 -6.94
C TRP A 74 -6.70 -4.71 -7.39
N PRO A 75 -6.29 -5.31 -8.52
CA PRO A 75 -5.48 -4.69 -9.57
C PRO A 75 -6.21 -3.50 -10.20
N PRO A 76 -5.50 -2.60 -10.90
CA PRO A 76 -6.16 -1.62 -11.76
C PRO A 76 -7.14 -2.35 -12.68
N LYS A 77 -8.33 -1.79 -12.89
CA LYS A 77 -9.18 -2.29 -13.96
C LYS A 77 -8.43 -1.96 -15.26
N GLU A 78 -8.14 -2.98 -16.05
CA GLU A 78 -7.71 -2.80 -17.43
C GLU A 78 -8.89 -2.14 -18.15
N ASP A 79 -8.77 -0.85 -18.45
CA ASP A 79 -9.66 -0.12 -19.36
C ASP A 79 -9.06 -0.19 -20.77
#